data_AF-A0A932KQ84-F1
#
_entry.id   AF-A0A932KQ84-F1
#
_cell.length_a   1.000
_cell.length_b   1.000
_cell.length_c   1.000
_cell.angle_alpha   90.00
_cell.angle_beta   90.00
_cell.angle_gamma   90.00
#
_symmetry.space_group_name_H-M   'P 1'
#
loop_
_entity.id
_entity.type
_entity.pdbx_description
1 polymer ?
#
loop_
_entity_poly.entity_id
_entity_poly.type
_entity_poly.pdbx_seq_one_letter_code
_entity_poly.pdbx_strand_id
1 'polypeptide(L)'
;MTSEARILDVQAVEAAEFARKNGGVLLAAELAAVGLGLNGMPLYPEEVTEIAKDPRQCAVLACLARIYVDSLKSVANKAKFPYQAMPALLTASNAIKVIYRNPELNLALKDVATDHLGRPHHFLPEMKRDEAKTLFAASVLFGPSKSGELILLGERILLETYARLPNNHPTKPLIGIEAEFSKASRGKMPKLEVLKYDFQNLRKTDEETNPNRVATVASWFIAWGERLNNPEMSTIGYLTFNKIIKVHPEWAFMTDSERQKIAKQKMRKLIFRYLSPIITNQESRESLYINLKR
;
A
#
# COMPACT_ATOMS: atom_id res chain seq x y z
N MET A 1 -18.52 -34.44 -5.27
CA MET A 1 -17.36 -34.09 -4.43
C MET A 1 -17.83 -33.05 -3.45
N THR A 2 -17.78 -33.38 -2.16
CA THR A 2 -18.29 -32.56 -1.07
C THR A 2 -17.55 -31.23 -1.03
N SER A 3 -18.32 -30.15 -1.06
CA SER A 3 -17.92 -28.79 -0.70
C SER A 3 -17.61 -28.76 0.81
N GLU A 4 -16.53 -29.41 1.22
CA GLU A 4 -15.83 -28.97 2.41
C GLU A 4 -15.32 -27.57 2.08
N ALA A 5 -16.18 -26.58 2.32
CA ALA A 5 -15.90 -25.18 2.12
C ALA A 5 -14.51 -24.92 2.70
N ARG A 6 -13.56 -24.48 1.87
CA ARG A 6 -12.22 -24.12 2.33
C ARG A 6 -12.39 -23.11 3.46
N ILE A 7 -12.23 -23.57 4.69
CA ILE A 7 -12.26 -22.68 5.85
C ILE A 7 -10.96 -21.90 5.77
N LEU A 8 -11.09 -20.62 5.48
CA LEU A 8 -9.97 -19.72 5.60
C LEU A 8 -9.70 -19.61 7.10
N ASP A 9 -8.50 -19.99 7.52
CA ASP A 9 -8.20 -20.10 8.94
C ASP A 9 -7.68 -18.77 9.51
N VAL A 10 -8.16 -18.45 10.71
CA VAL A 10 -7.67 -17.37 11.56
C VAL A 10 -6.17 -17.49 11.81
N GLN A 11 -5.64 -18.71 12.01
CA GLN A 11 -4.21 -18.91 12.24
C GLN A 11 -3.36 -18.43 11.06
N ALA A 12 -3.85 -18.58 9.83
CA ALA A 12 -3.16 -18.07 8.65
C ALA A 12 -3.11 -16.54 8.63
N VAL A 13 -4.17 -15.87 9.12
CA VAL A 13 -4.18 -14.40 9.26
C VAL A 13 -3.14 -13.96 10.27
N GLU A 14 -3.13 -14.58 11.45
CA GLU A 14 -2.22 -14.24 12.54
C GLU A 14 -0.76 -14.43 12.12
N ALA A 15 -0.44 -15.57 11.48
CA ALA A 15 0.90 -15.85 10.99
C ALA A 15 1.33 -14.83 9.92
N ALA A 16 0.45 -14.52 8.95
CA ALA A 16 0.74 -13.56 7.90
C ALA A 16 0.89 -12.12 8.45
N GLU A 17 0.05 -11.71 9.40
CA GLU A 17 0.17 -10.43 10.08
C GLU A 17 1.48 -10.32 10.88
N PHE A 18 1.85 -11.37 11.60
CA PHE A 18 3.08 -11.43 12.38
C PHE A 18 4.30 -11.26 11.48
N ALA A 19 4.37 -12.02 10.38
CA ALA A 19 5.45 -11.89 9.39
C ALA A 19 5.50 -10.47 8.81
N ARG A 20 4.35 -9.89 8.47
CA ARG A 20 4.26 -8.52 7.91
C ARG A 20 4.76 -7.45 8.89
N LYS A 21 4.33 -7.52 10.16
CA LYS A 21 4.73 -6.57 11.22
C LYS A 21 6.22 -6.62 11.53
N ASN A 22 6.87 -7.77 11.31
CA ASN A 22 8.31 -7.97 11.50
C ASN A 22 9.13 -7.83 10.20
N GLY A 23 8.59 -7.16 9.17
CA GLY A 23 9.31 -6.84 7.94
C GLY A 23 9.42 -7.98 6.92
N GLY A 24 8.92 -9.18 7.23
CA GLY A 24 8.88 -10.35 6.37
C GLY A 24 7.76 -10.28 5.32
N VAL A 25 7.82 -9.31 4.41
CA VAL A 25 6.76 -9.05 3.41
C VAL A 25 6.52 -10.24 2.48
N LEU A 26 7.58 -10.91 1.99
CA LEU A 26 7.44 -12.09 1.12
C LEU A 26 6.79 -13.26 1.87
N LEU A 27 7.31 -13.55 3.07
CA LEU A 27 6.75 -14.58 3.94
C LEU A 27 5.29 -14.30 4.28
N ALA A 28 4.93 -13.03 4.55
CA ALA A 28 3.54 -12.65 4.78
C ALA A 28 2.63 -12.91 3.57
N ALA A 29 3.12 -12.67 2.35
CA ALA A 29 2.39 -13.01 1.14
C ALA A 29 2.24 -14.53 0.97
N GLU A 30 3.28 -15.30 1.25
CA GLU A 30 3.25 -16.76 1.18
C GLU A 30 2.25 -17.37 2.17
N LEU A 31 2.29 -16.93 3.44
CA LEU A 31 1.38 -17.39 4.48
C LEU A 31 -0.08 -17.01 4.17
N ALA A 32 -0.31 -15.78 3.68
CA ALA A 32 -1.64 -15.36 3.25
C ALA A 32 -2.11 -16.16 2.03
N ALA A 33 -1.22 -16.50 1.09
CA ALA A 33 -1.55 -17.34 -0.06
C ALA A 33 -1.97 -18.75 0.34
N VAL A 34 -1.30 -19.35 1.33
CA VAL A 34 -1.69 -20.63 1.93
C VAL A 34 -3.09 -20.52 2.52
N GLY A 35 -3.33 -19.49 3.34
CA GLY A 35 -4.65 -19.25 3.92
C GLY A 35 -5.75 -19.10 2.86
N LEU A 36 -5.45 -18.45 1.73
CA LEU A 36 -6.35 -18.30 0.57
C LEU A 36 -6.43 -19.55 -0.33
N GLY A 37 -5.69 -20.62 -0.06
CA GLY A 37 -5.62 -21.82 -0.90
C GLY A 37 -4.81 -21.67 -2.20
N LEU A 38 -4.23 -20.51 -2.50
CA LEU A 38 -3.57 -20.19 -3.78
C LEU A 38 -2.35 -21.07 -4.10
N ASN A 39 -1.72 -21.69 -3.09
CA ASN A 39 -0.56 -22.57 -3.26
C ASN A 39 -0.91 -24.03 -3.62
N GLY A 40 -2.19 -24.36 -3.78
CA GLY A 40 -2.65 -25.69 -4.21
C GLY A 40 -3.81 -25.64 -5.20
N MET A 41 -4.80 -24.78 -4.94
CA MET A 41 -5.91 -24.49 -5.86
C MET A 41 -6.39 -23.05 -5.63
N PRO A 42 -6.34 -22.17 -6.64
CA PRO A 42 -6.77 -20.79 -6.45
C PRO A 42 -8.26 -20.70 -6.12
N LEU A 43 -8.66 -19.67 -5.37
CA LEU A 43 -10.08 -19.37 -5.15
C LEU A 43 -10.75 -19.00 -6.47
N TYR A 44 -11.85 -19.68 -6.77
CA TYR A 44 -12.76 -19.31 -7.86
C TYR A 44 -13.86 -18.36 -7.36
N PRO A 45 -14.46 -17.53 -8.25
CA PRO A 45 -15.53 -16.61 -7.86
C PRO A 45 -16.69 -17.28 -7.10
N GLU A 46 -17.06 -18.50 -7.47
CA GLU A 46 -18.15 -19.26 -6.85
C GLU A 46 -17.81 -19.66 -5.41
N GLU A 47 -16.55 -19.99 -5.13
CA GLU A 47 -16.06 -20.29 -3.77
C GLU A 47 -16.11 -19.01 -2.90
N VAL A 48 -15.77 -17.84 -3.47
CA VAL A 48 -15.91 -16.56 -2.77
C VAL A 48 -17.37 -16.28 -2.44
N THR A 49 -18.29 -16.53 -3.37
CA THR A 49 -19.73 -16.36 -3.17
C THR A 49 -20.30 -17.33 -2.12
N GLU A 50 -19.77 -18.55 -2.02
CA GLU A 50 -20.15 -19.49 -0.97
C GLU A 50 -19.66 -19.03 0.40
N ILE A 51 -18.39 -18.61 0.50
CA ILE A 51 -17.79 -18.05 1.72
C ILE A 51 -18.54 -16.80 2.19
N ALA A 52 -19.06 -15.99 1.26
CA ALA A 52 -19.81 -14.77 1.55
C ALA A 52 -21.07 -15.00 2.44
N LYS A 53 -21.52 -16.25 2.59
CA LYS A 53 -22.68 -16.61 3.41
C LYS A 53 -22.36 -16.66 4.91
N ASP A 54 -21.10 -16.77 5.31
CA ASP A 54 -20.66 -16.75 6.72
C ASP A 54 -19.89 -15.44 7.02
N PRO A 55 -20.43 -14.54 7.86
CA PRO A 55 -19.78 -13.27 8.20
C PRO A 55 -18.38 -13.42 8.80
N ARG A 56 -18.11 -14.47 9.56
CA ARG A 56 -16.78 -14.71 10.15
C ARG A 56 -15.79 -15.10 9.06
N GLN A 57 -16.18 -15.99 8.16
CA GLN A 57 -15.34 -16.38 7.02
C GLN A 57 -15.14 -15.21 6.04
N CYS A 58 -16.12 -14.32 5.88
CA CYS A 58 -15.97 -13.08 5.12
C CYS A 58 -14.85 -12.19 5.69
N ALA A 59 -14.84 -11.99 7.01
CA ALA A 59 -13.83 -11.17 7.67
C ALA A 59 -12.42 -11.79 7.52
N VAL A 60 -12.30 -13.11 7.67
CA VAL A 60 -11.03 -13.83 7.46
C VAL A 60 -10.56 -13.72 6.01
N LEU A 61 -11.45 -13.93 5.03
CA LEU A 61 -11.16 -13.76 3.61
C LEU A 61 -10.64 -12.36 3.30
N ALA A 62 -11.34 -11.34 3.80
CA ALA A 62 -10.96 -9.96 3.59
C ALA A 62 -9.60 -9.64 4.25
N CYS A 63 -9.35 -10.13 5.46
CA CYS A 63 -8.05 -9.99 6.13
C CYS A 63 -6.91 -10.60 5.31
N LEU A 64 -7.02 -11.88 4.94
CA LEU A 64 -5.99 -12.59 4.18
C LEU A 64 -5.74 -11.94 2.81
N ALA A 65 -6.81 -11.63 2.08
CA ALA A 65 -6.70 -11.02 0.76
C ALA A 65 -6.00 -9.66 0.83
N ARG A 66 -6.27 -8.86 1.86
CA ARG A 66 -5.59 -7.59 2.10
C ARG A 66 -4.13 -7.74 2.44
N ILE A 67 -3.78 -8.65 3.34
CA ILE A 67 -2.36 -8.93 3.67
C ILE A 67 -1.62 -9.41 2.42
N TYR A 68 -2.25 -10.27 1.64
CA TYR A 68 -1.69 -10.80 0.40
C TYR A 68 -1.42 -9.69 -0.62
N VAL A 69 -2.44 -8.89 -0.95
CA VAL A 69 -2.34 -7.79 -1.93
C VAL A 69 -1.36 -6.71 -1.47
N ASP A 70 -1.41 -6.29 -0.21
CA ASP A 70 -0.51 -5.25 0.30
C ASP A 70 0.95 -5.71 0.31
N SER A 71 1.20 -6.98 0.65
CA SER A 71 2.54 -7.57 0.61
C SER A 71 3.08 -7.71 -0.82
N LEU A 72 2.29 -8.25 -1.76
CA LEU A 72 2.69 -8.36 -3.17
C LEU A 72 3.00 -7.00 -3.80
N LYS A 73 2.15 -6.01 -3.53
CA LYS A 73 2.38 -4.63 -3.95
C LYS A 73 3.66 -4.05 -3.33
N SER A 74 3.90 -4.32 -2.05
CA SER A 74 5.11 -3.85 -1.37
C SER A 74 6.38 -4.47 -1.95
N VAL A 75 6.33 -5.75 -2.36
CA VAL A 75 7.40 -6.42 -3.09
C VAL A 75 7.62 -5.74 -4.44
N ALA A 76 6.54 -5.50 -5.20
CA ALA A 76 6.61 -4.82 -6.49
C ALA A 76 7.23 -3.42 -6.39
N ASN A 77 6.87 -2.64 -5.36
CA ASN A 77 7.45 -1.32 -5.10
C ASN A 77 8.94 -1.36 -4.70
N LYS A 78 9.43 -2.52 -4.22
CA LYS A 78 10.85 -2.74 -3.88
C LYS A 78 11.65 -3.34 -5.04
N ALA A 79 11.00 -3.73 -6.13
CA ALA A 79 11.67 -4.31 -7.29
C ALA A 79 12.62 -3.29 -7.93
N LYS A 80 13.79 -3.77 -8.39
CA LYS A 80 14.75 -2.91 -9.12
C LYS A 80 14.30 -2.69 -10.55
N PHE A 81 13.59 -3.66 -11.12
CA PHE A 81 13.17 -3.65 -12.52
C PHE A 81 11.67 -3.90 -12.69
N PRO A 82 11.05 -3.31 -13.73
CA PRO A 82 9.65 -3.56 -14.06
C PRO A 82 9.29 -5.05 -14.21
N TYR A 83 10.12 -5.85 -14.87
CA TYR A 83 9.87 -7.28 -15.07
C TYR A 83 9.85 -8.07 -13.75
N GLN A 84 10.51 -7.60 -12.70
CA GLN A 84 10.49 -8.22 -11.36
C GLN A 84 9.24 -7.82 -10.58
N ALA A 85 8.71 -6.62 -10.80
CA ALA A 85 7.46 -6.15 -10.18
C ALA A 85 6.22 -6.79 -10.82
N MET A 86 6.28 -7.08 -12.12
CA MET A 86 5.13 -7.51 -12.91
C MET A 86 4.43 -8.79 -12.37
N PRO A 87 5.12 -9.90 -12.04
CA PRO A 87 4.44 -11.10 -11.55
C PRO A 87 3.63 -10.83 -10.27
N ALA A 88 4.22 -10.14 -9.29
CA ALA A 88 3.54 -9.82 -8.04
C ALA A 88 2.30 -8.92 -8.25
N LEU A 89 2.39 -7.96 -9.18
CA LEU A 89 1.27 -7.07 -9.50
C LEU A 89 0.15 -7.77 -10.28
N LEU A 90 0.48 -8.70 -11.18
CA LEU A 90 -0.52 -9.53 -11.86
C LEU A 90 -1.28 -10.40 -10.86
N THR A 91 -0.56 -11.04 -9.94
CA THR A 91 -1.18 -11.85 -8.89
C THR A 91 -2.05 -11.01 -7.96
N ALA A 92 -1.59 -9.83 -7.54
CA ALA A 92 -2.39 -8.89 -6.75
C ALA A 92 -3.65 -8.43 -7.52
N SER A 93 -3.51 -8.12 -8.82
CA SER A 93 -4.64 -7.74 -9.67
C SER A 93 -5.68 -8.86 -9.82
N ASN A 94 -5.23 -10.13 -9.92
CA ASN A 94 -6.13 -11.28 -9.97
C ASN A 94 -6.88 -11.45 -8.65
N ALA A 95 -6.21 -11.34 -7.50
CA ALA A 95 -6.86 -11.37 -6.20
C ALA A 95 -7.89 -10.25 -6.02
N ILE A 96 -7.57 -9.02 -6.46
CA ILE A 96 -8.54 -7.90 -6.47
C ILE A 96 -9.73 -8.23 -7.37
N LYS A 97 -9.50 -8.76 -8.57
CA LYS A 97 -10.57 -9.10 -9.51
C LYS A 97 -11.51 -10.17 -8.96
N VAL A 98 -10.96 -11.23 -8.37
CA VAL A 98 -11.73 -12.39 -7.90
C VAL A 98 -12.39 -12.12 -6.56
N ILE A 99 -11.69 -11.48 -5.63
CA ILE A 99 -12.15 -11.31 -4.24
C ILE A 99 -12.78 -9.92 -4.06
N TYR A 100 -12.04 -8.84 -4.31
CA TYR A 100 -12.50 -7.48 -3.96
C TYR A 100 -13.68 -7.01 -4.81
N ARG A 101 -13.79 -7.53 -6.03
CA ARG A 101 -14.86 -7.18 -6.96
C ARG A 101 -15.99 -8.21 -6.98
N ASN A 102 -15.94 -9.24 -6.12
CA ASN A 102 -17.05 -10.17 -5.95
C ASN A 102 -18.24 -9.45 -5.31
N PRO A 103 -19.43 -9.45 -5.94
CA PRO A 103 -20.57 -8.67 -5.47
C PRO A 103 -21.17 -9.24 -4.18
N GLU A 104 -21.20 -10.56 -4.01
CA GLU A 104 -21.75 -11.20 -2.80
C GLU A 104 -20.86 -10.94 -1.59
N LEU A 105 -19.53 -11.03 -1.74
CA LEU A 105 -18.60 -10.65 -0.67
C LEU A 105 -18.73 -9.17 -0.33
N ASN A 106 -18.81 -8.29 -1.33
CA ASN A 106 -18.98 -6.86 -1.07
C ASN A 106 -20.28 -6.55 -0.36
N LEU A 107 -21.36 -7.27 -0.66
CA LEU A 107 -22.63 -7.14 0.05
C LEU A 107 -22.49 -7.59 1.50
N ALA A 108 -21.92 -8.76 1.75
CA ALA A 108 -21.70 -9.30 3.08
C ALA A 108 -20.82 -8.39 3.95
N LEU A 109 -19.76 -7.81 3.38
CA LEU A 109 -18.84 -6.93 4.10
C LEU A 109 -19.42 -5.55 4.46
N LYS A 110 -20.59 -5.16 3.93
CA LYS A 110 -21.22 -3.87 4.31
C LYS A 110 -21.57 -3.82 5.80
N ASP A 111 -21.95 -4.97 6.35
CA ASP A 111 -22.41 -5.09 7.73
C ASP A 111 -21.30 -5.59 8.68
N VAL A 112 -20.10 -5.85 8.13
CA VAL A 112 -18.93 -6.28 8.91
C VAL A 112 -18.09 -5.05 9.29
N ALA A 113 -18.26 -4.61 10.53
CA ALA A 113 -17.54 -3.48 11.11
C ALA A 113 -16.35 -3.88 12.00
N THR A 114 -16.05 -5.18 12.12
CA THR A 114 -14.93 -5.70 12.92
C THR A 114 -14.09 -6.70 12.12
N ASP A 115 -12.80 -6.80 12.45
CA ASP A 115 -11.92 -7.84 11.93
C ASP A 115 -12.22 -9.21 12.56
N HIS A 116 -11.45 -10.21 12.14
CA HIS A 116 -11.56 -11.59 12.63
C HIS A 116 -11.26 -11.76 14.14
N LEU A 117 -10.68 -10.75 14.80
CA LEU A 117 -10.43 -10.68 16.25
C LEU A 117 -11.44 -9.79 16.99
N GLY A 118 -12.48 -9.30 16.30
CA GLY A 118 -13.49 -8.41 16.88
C GLY A 118 -13.06 -6.95 17.01
N ARG A 119 -11.94 -6.54 16.41
CA ARG A 119 -11.47 -5.14 16.47
C ARG A 119 -12.15 -4.30 15.40
N PRO A 120 -12.49 -3.02 15.66
CA PRO A 120 -13.11 -2.16 14.66
C PRO A 120 -12.31 -2.12 13.35
N HIS A 121 -12.94 -2.56 12.25
CA HIS A 121 -12.30 -2.65 10.96
C HIS A 121 -13.33 -2.59 9.84
N HIS A 122 -13.15 -1.66 8.91
CA HIS A 122 -14.04 -1.50 7.76
C HIS A 122 -13.29 -1.95 6.50
N PHE A 123 -13.62 -3.15 6.02
CA PHE A 123 -12.88 -3.79 4.93
C PHE A 123 -13.09 -3.09 3.58
N LEU A 124 -14.32 -2.71 3.23
CA LEU A 124 -14.62 -2.15 1.91
C LEU A 124 -13.79 -0.90 1.55
N PRO A 125 -13.68 0.13 2.42
CA PRO A 125 -12.86 1.30 2.11
C PRO A 125 -11.37 0.95 2.00
N GLU A 126 -10.89 0.02 2.83
CA GLU A 126 -9.50 -0.40 2.81
C GLU A 126 -9.15 -1.25 1.59
N MET A 127 -10.07 -2.10 1.11
CA MET A 127 -9.91 -2.85 -0.14
C MET A 127 -9.87 -1.91 -1.35
N LYS A 128 -10.68 -0.84 -1.35
CA LYS A 128 -10.61 0.23 -2.37
C LYS A 128 -9.28 0.98 -2.32
N ARG A 129 -8.77 1.24 -1.12
CA ARG A 129 -7.44 1.80 -0.91
C ARG A 129 -6.34 0.88 -1.47
N ASP A 130 -6.43 -0.42 -1.23
CA ASP A 130 -5.48 -1.42 -1.77
C ASP A 130 -5.53 -1.52 -3.31
N GLU A 131 -6.72 -1.41 -3.90
CA GLU A 131 -6.93 -1.31 -5.35
C GLU A 131 -6.21 -0.08 -5.93
N ALA A 132 -6.45 1.11 -5.36
CA ALA A 132 -5.78 2.34 -5.79
C ALA A 132 -4.25 2.25 -5.66
N LYS A 133 -3.75 1.75 -4.53
CA LYS A 133 -2.31 1.59 -4.31
C LYS A 133 -1.69 0.57 -5.28
N THR A 134 -2.43 -0.46 -5.69
CA THR A 134 -1.97 -1.42 -6.70
C THR A 134 -1.85 -0.75 -8.07
N LEU A 135 -2.77 0.14 -8.45
CA LEU A 135 -2.66 0.95 -9.66
C LEU A 135 -1.44 1.89 -9.61
N PHE A 136 -1.19 2.53 -8.47
CA PHE A 136 0.00 3.36 -8.29
C PHE A 136 1.29 2.55 -8.44
N ALA A 137 1.35 1.35 -7.84
CA ALA A 137 2.50 0.47 -7.99
C ALA A 137 2.66 0.00 -9.44
N ALA A 138 1.57 -0.32 -10.14
CA ALA A 138 1.60 -0.70 -11.54
C ALA A 138 2.02 0.44 -12.48
N SER A 139 1.78 1.70 -12.11
CA SER A 139 2.13 2.86 -12.93
C SER A 139 3.61 2.93 -13.30
N VAL A 140 4.50 2.31 -12.50
CA VAL A 140 5.95 2.29 -12.76
C VAL A 140 6.33 1.36 -13.91
N LEU A 141 5.43 0.45 -14.33
CA LEU A 141 5.65 -0.51 -15.41
C LEU A 141 5.44 0.11 -16.80
N PHE A 142 4.82 1.28 -16.90
CA PHE A 142 4.37 1.85 -18.15
C PHE A 142 5.04 3.20 -18.46
N GLY A 143 5.01 3.59 -19.75
CA GLY A 143 5.45 4.91 -20.19
C GLY A 143 4.60 6.05 -19.61
N PRO A 144 5.04 7.32 -19.73
CA PRO A 144 4.47 8.47 -19.01
C PRO A 144 2.94 8.66 -19.14
N SER A 145 2.39 8.48 -20.35
CA SER A 145 0.95 8.62 -20.60
C SER A 145 0.13 7.57 -19.84
N LYS A 146 0.41 6.28 -20.04
CA LYS A 146 -0.27 5.17 -19.34
C LYS A 146 -0.03 5.19 -17.83
N SER A 147 1.17 5.58 -17.40
CA SER A 147 1.49 5.78 -15.98
C SER A 147 0.59 6.84 -15.35
N GLY A 148 0.42 7.99 -16.02
CA GLY A 148 -0.47 9.07 -15.59
C GLY A 148 -1.93 8.65 -15.51
N GLU A 149 -2.42 7.86 -16.47
CA GLU A 149 -3.78 7.30 -16.46
C GLU A 149 -4.03 6.38 -15.26
N LEU A 150 -3.09 5.48 -14.96
CA LEU A 150 -3.20 4.58 -13.80
C LEU A 150 -3.19 5.34 -12.47
N ILE A 151 -2.34 6.38 -12.36
CA ILE A 151 -2.34 7.25 -11.17
C ILE A 151 -3.67 8.01 -11.06
N LEU A 152 -4.20 8.55 -12.16
CA LEU A 152 -5.50 9.23 -12.15
C LEU A 152 -6.65 8.30 -11.78
N LEU A 153 -6.61 7.04 -12.24
CA LEU A 153 -7.61 6.04 -11.88
C LEU A 153 -7.56 5.71 -10.39
N GLY A 154 -6.36 5.48 -9.84
CA GLY A 154 -6.20 5.26 -8.41
C GLY A 154 -6.61 6.46 -7.56
N GLU A 155 -6.25 7.69 -7.99
CA GLU A 155 -6.71 8.94 -7.37
C GLU A 155 -8.24 9.01 -7.34
N ARG A 156 -8.91 8.69 -8.45
CA ARG A 156 -10.38 8.70 -8.54
C ARG A 156 -10.99 7.72 -7.54
N ILE A 157 -10.47 6.49 -7.46
CA ILE A 157 -10.95 5.49 -6.50
C ILE A 157 -10.82 6.01 -5.06
N LEU A 158 -9.68 6.62 -4.70
CA LEU A 158 -9.49 7.19 -3.38
C LEU A 158 -10.46 8.35 -3.11
N LEU A 159 -10.62 9.29 -4.05
CA LEU A 159 -11.50 10.45 -3.88
C LEU A 159 -12.97 10.08 -3.78
N GLU A 160 -13.44 9.14 -4.62
CA GLU A 160 -14.81 8.62 -4.54
C GLU A 160 -15.06 7.89 -3.22
N THR A 161 -14.08 7.12 -2.75
CA THR A 161 -14.17 6.45 -1.45
C THR A 161 -14.19 7.48 -0.31
N TYR A 162 -13.28 8.46 -0.33
CA TYR A 162 -13.21 9.54 0.66
C TYR A 162 -14.53 10.31 0.79
N ALA A 163 -15.15 10.66 -0.34
CA ALA A 163 -16.40 11.42 -0.38
C ALA A 163 -17.59 10.66 0.23
N ARG A 164 -17.58 9.33 0.18
CA ARG A 164 -18.66 8.48 0.71
C ARG A 164 -18.52 8.20 2.21
N LEU A 165 -17.33 8.35 2.78
CA LEU A 165 -17.10 8.05 4.20
C LEU A 165 -17.55 9.22 5.09
N PRO A 166 -18.12 8.95 6.28
CA PRO A 166 -18.41 9.98 7.25
C PRO A 166 -17.13 10.60 7.81
N ASN A 167 -17.19 11.84 8.29
CA ASN A 167 -16.01 12.60 8.73
C ASN A 167 -15.24 11.95 9.89
N ASN A 168 -15.93 11.19 10.73
CA ASN A 168 -15.37 10.47 11.87
C ASN A 168 -14.88 9.05 11.53
N HIS A 169 -14.90 8.64 10.26
CA HIS A 169 -14.50 7.30 9.87
C HIS A 169 -12.96 7.10 10.01
N PRO A 170 -12.47 6.02 10.65
CA PRO A 170 -11.04 5.85 10.96
C PRO A 170 -10.13 5.78 9.72
N THR A 171 -10.61 5.18 8.63
CA THR A 171 -9.83 5.10 7.37
C THR A 171 -9.91 6.39 6.52
N LYS A 172 -10.86 7.30 6.77
CA LYS A 172 -11.06 8.48 5.91
C LYS A 172 -9.84 9.40 5.87
N PRO A 173 -9.21 9.76 7.01
CA PRO A 173 -8.00 10.58 6.98
C PRO A 173 -6.84 9.92 6.21
N LEU A 174 -6.70 8.60 6.32
CA LEU A 174 -5.65 7.85 5.60
C LEU A 174 -5.84 7.94 4.08
N ILE A 175 -7.08 7.78 3.60
CA ILE A 175 -7.41 7.90 2.18
C ILE A 175 -7.16 9.32 1.68
N GLY A 176 -7.52 10.34 2.46
CA GLY A 176 -7.29 11.75 2.12
C GLY A 176 -5.81 12.06 1.94
N ILE A 177 -4.97 11.59 2.87
CA ILE A 177 -3.51 11.74 2.80
C ILE A 177 -2.93 11.06 1.56
N GLU A 178 -3.35 9.83 1.25
CA GLU A 178 -2.87 9.12 0.07
C GLU A 178 -3.32 9.77 -1.24
N ALA A 179 -4.56 10.26 -1.31
CA ALA A 179 -5.07 11.00 -2.45
C ALA A 179 -4.27 12.30 -2.67
N GLU A 180 -3.90 13.00 -1.61
CA GLU A 180 -3.11 14.23 -1.72
C GLU A 180 -1.65 13.94 -2.11
N PHE A 181 -1.01 12.92 -1.54
CA PHE A 181 0.35 12.53 -1.92
C PHE A 181 0.46 11.96 -3.34
N SER A 182 -0.56 11.25 -3.82
CA SER A 182 -0.54 10.68 -5.18
C SER A 182 -0.42 11.75 -6.28
N LYS A 183 -0.86 12.99 -6.03
CA LYS A 183 -0.69 14.14 -6.94
C LYS A 183 0.79 14.44 -7.21
N ALA A 184 1.67 14.23 -6.22
CA ALA A 184 3.11 14.43 -6.37
C ALA A 184 3.72 13.47 -7.40
N SER A 185 3.16 12.27 -7.57
CA SER A 185 3.57 11.32 -8.60
C SER A 185 3.31 11.81 -10.03
N ARG A 186 2.44 12.81 -10.20
CA ARG A 186 2.16 13.48 -11.48
C ARG A 186 2.78 14.87 -11.59
N GLY A 187 3.72 15.20 -10.70
CA GLY A 187 4.41 16.50 -10.70
C GLY A 187 3.60 17.66 -10.12
N LYS A 188 2.46 17.39 -9.47
CA LYS A 188 1.67 18.42 -8.78
C LYS A 188 2.06 18.49 -7.31
N MET A 189 2.20 19.70 -6.76
CA MET A 189 2.49 19.85 -5.34
C MET A 189 1.28 19.45 -4.48
N PRO A 190 1.45 18.57 -3.47
CA PRO A 190 0.43 18.30 -2.47
C PRO A 190 0.07 19.56 -1.68
N LYS A 191 -1.21 19.73 -1.36
CA LYS A 191 -1.68 20.81 -0.48
C LYS A 191 -1.37 20.47 0.98
N LEU A 192 -0.38 21.15 1.55
CA LEU A 192 0.08 20.89 2.91
C LEU A 192 -1.04 21.07 3.96
N GLU A 193 -1.91 22.05 3.81
CA GLU A 193 -3.02 22.27 4.76
C GLU A 193 -4.02 21.10 4.79
N VAL A 194 -4.29 20.49 3.65
CA VAL A 194 -5.13 19.28 3.56
C VAL A 194 -4.44 18.11 4.26
N LEU A 195 -3.15 17.90 3.95
CA LEU A 195 -2.33 16.86 4.58
C LEU A 195 -2.28 17.03 6.11
N LYS A 196 -2.07 18.25 6.60
CA LYS A 196 -2.04 18.56 8.05
C LYS A 196 -3.37 18.21 8.72
N TYR A 197 -4.48 18.64 8.12
CA TYR A 197 -5.82 18.38 8.65
C TYR A 197 -6.10 16.88 8.80
N ASP A 198 -5.93 16.12 7.72
CA ASP A 198 -6.17 14.67 7.76
C ASP A 198 -5.15 13.98 8.67
N PHE A 199 -3.89 14.40 8.70
CA PHE A 199 -2.89 13.79 9.59
C PHE A 199 -3.20 14.05 11.07
N GLN A 200 -3.67 15.24 11.43
CA GLN A 200 -4.12 15.53 12.80
C GLN A 200 -5.33 14.68 13.20
N ASN A 201 -6.30 14.50 12.30
CA ASN A 201 -7.45 13.62 12.56
C ASN A 201 -7.00 12.17 12.74
N LEU A 202 -6.11 11.66 11.87
CA LEU A 202 -5.55 10.32 12.01
C LEU A 202 -4.89 10.13 13.37
N ARG A 203 -4.08 11.10 13.82
CA ARG A 203 -3.42 11.03 15.12
C ARG A 203 -4.41 10.97 16.28
N LYS A 204 -5.46 11.80 16.24
CA LYS A 204 -6.50 11.80 17.28
C LYS A 204 -7.23 10.46 17.38
N THR A 205 -7.42 9.76 16.26
CA THR A 205 -8.20 8.51 16.22
C THR A 205 -7.33 7.28 16.48
N ASP A 206 -6.10 7.25 15.95
CA ASP A 206 -5.30 6.03 15.83
C ASP A 206 -3.98 6.07 16.60
N GLU A 207 -3.53 7.19 17.17
CA GLU A 207 -2.21 7.25 17.85
C GLU A 207 -2.16 6.30 19.07
N GLU A 208 -3.26 6.11 19.79
CA GLU A 208 -3.33 5.19 20.94
C GLU A 208 -3.66 3.75 20.53
N THR A 209 -4.61 3.57 19.61
CA THR A 209 -5.17 2.26 19.25
C THR A 209 -4.40 1.56 18.13
N ASN A 210 -3.75 2.33 17.25
CA ASN A 210 -2.97 1.85 16.11
C ASN A 210 -1.76 2.77 15.80
N PRO A 211 -0.80 2.91 16.74
CA PRO A 211 0.35 3.79 16.57
C PRO A 211 1.21 3.44 15.35
N ASN A 212 1.19 2.18 14.90
CA ASN A 212 1.90 1.73 13.69
C ASN A 212 1.43 2.46 12.43
N ARG A 213 0.11 2.67 12.30
CA ARG A 213 -0.47 3.40 11.16
C ARG A 213 -0.05 4.87 11.18
N VAL A 214 -0.06 5.51 12.35
CA VAL A 214 0.40 6.88 12.51
C VAL A 214 1.89 7.02 12.19
N ALA A 215 2.73 6.10 12.68
CA ALA A 215 4.16 6.06 12.38
C ALA A 215 4.42 5.87 10.87
N THR A 216 3.67 4.98 10.22
CA THR A 216 3.75 4.77 8.78
C THR A 216 3.47 6.06 8.01
N VAL A 217 2.38 6.77 8.33
CA VAL A 217 2.06 8.05 7.68
C VAL A 217 3.09 9.13 8.00
N ALA A 218 3.57 9.21 9.25
CA ALA A 218 4.63 10.15 9.63
C ALA A 218 5.92 9.94 8.80
N SER A 219 6.28 8.68 8.52
CA SER A 219 7.42 8.36 7.64
C SER A 219 7.21 8.86 6.20
N TRP A 220 5.96 8.88 5.70
CA TRP A 220 5.65 9.43 4.39
C TRP A 220 5.83 10.96 4.36
N PHE A 221 5.42 11.65 5.42
CA PHE A 221 5.65 13.09 5.57
C PHE A 221 7.15 13.44 5.54
N ILE A 222 7.97 12.64 6.23
CA ILE A 222 9.43 12.78 6.18
C ILE A 222 9.93 12.60 4.74
N ALA A 223 9.59 11.47 4.12
CA ALA A 223 10.09 11.12 2.80
C ALA A 223 9.67 12.13 1.71
N TRP A 224 8.40 12.53 1.70
CA TRP A 224 7.89 13.52 0.74
C TRP A 224 8.36 14.94 1.04
N GLY A 225 8.46 15.33 2.32
CA GLY A 225 9.03 16.62 2.72
C GLY A 225 10.45 16.78 2.21
N GLU A 226 11.30 15.76 2.38
CA GLU A 226 12.66 15.75 1.85
C GLU A 226 12.71 15.73 0.32
N ARG A 227 11.83 14.96 -0.33
CA ARG A 227 11.78 14.84 -1.80
C ARG A 227 11.31 16.12 -2.49
N LEU A 228 10.38 16.84 -1.87
CA LEU A 228 9.78 18.06 -2.40
C LEU A 228 10.45 19.34 -1.88
N ASN A 229 11.52 19.22 -1.08
CA ASN A 229 12.17 20.33 -0.37
C ASN A 229 11.16 21.19 0.43
N ASN A 230 10.27 20.53 1.17
CA ASN A 230 9.30 21.16 2.07
C ASN A 230 9.67 20.83 3.53
N PRO A 231 10.41 21.73 4.22
CA PRO A 231 10.91 21.48 5.57
C PRO A 231 9.77 21.31 6.58
N GLU A 232 8.70 22.08 6.45
CA GLU A 232 7.55 22.02 7.36
C GLU A 232 6.91 20.63 7.38
N MET A 233 6.67 20.05 6.20
CA MET A 233 6.15 18.69 6.06
C MET A 233 7.08 17.66 6.74
N SER A 234 8.40 17.78 6.51
CA SER A 234 9.36 16.87 7.13
C SER A 234 9.40 17.00 8.64
N THR A 235 9.35 18.22 9.19
CA THR A 235 9.37 18.48 10.64
C THR A 235 8.14 17.87 11.33
N ILE A 236 6.96 18.02 10.75
CA ILE A 236 5.72 17.42 11.27
C ILE A 236 5.85 15.89 11.35
N GLY A 237 6.39 15.28 10.28
CA GLY A 237 6.65 13.84 10.24
C GLY A 237 7.67 13.41 11.29
N TYR A 238 8.83 14.08 11.37
CA TYR A 238 9.90 13.77 12.33
C TYR A 238 9.44 13.85 13.78
N LEU A 239 8.72 14.93 14.16
CA LEU A 239 8.23 15.09 15.53
C LEU A 239 7.28 13.96 15.95
N THR A 240 6.35 13.60 15.07
CA THR A 240 5.37 12.55 15.35
C THR A 240 6.02 11.16 15.34
N PHE A 241 6.85 10.87 14.35
CA PHE A 241 7.54 9.58 14.23
C PHE A 241 8.46 9.32 15.42
N ASN A 242 9.28 10.29 15.80
CA ASN A 242 10.20 10.15 16.94
C ASN A 242 9.45 9.95 18.27
N LYS A 243 8.26 10.54 18.43
CA LYS A 243 7.42 10.29 19.61
C LYS A 243 7.01 8.82 19.68
N ILE A 244 6.57 8.23 18.57
CA ILE A 244 6.11 6.83 18.52
C ILE A 244 7.27 5.85 18.67
N ILE A 245 8.40 6.08 17.98
CA ILE A 245 9.57 5.18 18.03
C ILE A 245 10.22 5.11 19.42
N LYS A 246 10.09 6.16 20.25
CA LYS A 246 10.51 6.08 21.66
C LYS A 246 9.80 4.97 22.43
N VAL A 247 8.57 4.63 22.06
CA VAL A 247 7.77 3.55 22.65
C VAL A 247 7.91 2.26 21.83
N HIS A 248 8.04 2.36 20.51
CA HIS A 248 8.11 1.25 19.55
C HIS A 248 9.40 1.29 18.71
N PRO A 249 10.56 0.99 19.32
CA PRO A 249 11.86 1.09 18.64
C PRO A 249 11.99 0.14 17.44
N GLU A 250 11.24 -0.96 17.43
CA GLU A 250 11.23 -1.95 16.35
C GLU A 250 10.72 -1.38 15.01
N TRP A 251 10.08 -0.20 14.99
CA TRP A 251 9.62 0.45 13.75
C TRP A 251 10.60 1.50 13.19
N ALA A 252 11.77 1.69 13.82
CA ALA A 252 12.77 2.68 13.37
C ALA A 252 13.21 2.46 11.91
N PHE A 253 13.16 1.22 11.42
CA PHE A 253 13.50 0.87 10.04
C PHE A 253 12.66 1.61 8.98
N MET A 254 11.46 2.09 9.33
CA MET A 254 10.55 2.77 8.39
C MET A 254 11.20 4.03 7.82
N THR A 255 11.91 4.81 8.63
CA THR A 255 12.63 6.01 8.15
C THR A 255 13.98 5.69 7.56
N ASP A 256 14.70 4.69 8.07
CA ASP A 256 16.03 4.33 7.57
C ASP A 256 15.97 3.81 6.14
N SER A 257 14.98 2.97 5.84
CA SER A 257 14.74 2.47 4.48
C SER A 257 14.44 3.62 3.52
N GLU A 258 13.61 4.57 3.92
CA GLU A 258 13.24 5.72 3.09
C GLU A 258 14.42 6.68 2.91
N ARG A 259 15.19 6.95 3.97
CA ARG A 259 16.41 7.75 3.91
C ARG A 259 17.43 7.15 2.93
N GLN A 260 17.63 5.83 2.98
CA GLN A 260 18.50 5.12 2.02
C GLN A 260 17.99 5.22 0.58
N LYS A 261 16.67 5.12 0.35
CA LYS A 261 16.08 5.30 -0.99
C LYS A 261 16.31 6.71 -1.53
N ILE A 262 16.08 7.74 -0.71
CA ILE A 262 16.28 9.14 -1.09
C ILE A 262 17.76 9.41 -1.36
N ALA A 263 18.67 8.92 -0.51
CA ALA A 263 20.11 9.07 -0.70
C ALA A 263 20.57 8.42 -2.03
N LYS A 264 20.11 7.19 -2.31
CA LYS A 264 20.40 6.51 -3.59
C LYS A 264 19.88 7.32 -4.80
N GLN A 265 18.67 7.88 -4.72
CA GLN A 265 18.12 8.70 -5.80
C GLN A 265 18.88 10.02 -6.00
N LYS A 266 19.27 10.70 -4.91
CA LYS A 266 20.09 11.93 -4.96
C LYS A 266 21.45 11.66 -5.59
N MET A 267 22.13 10.59 -5.16
CA MET A 267 23.42 10.18 -5.71
C MET A 267 23.33 9.88 -7.21
N ARG A 268 22.29 9.15 -7.65
CA ARG A 268 22.05 8.86 -9.08
C ARG A 268 21.84 10.12 -9.92
N LYS A 269 21.06 11.09 -9.43
CA LYS A 269 20.84 12.38 -10.12
C LYS A 269 22.13 13.20 -10.22
N LEU A 270 22.95 13.19 -9.15
CA LEU A 270 24.22 13.90 -9.11
C LEU A 270 25.22 13.29 -10.10
N ILE A 271 25.38 11.96 -10.10
CA ILE A 271 26.24 11.23 -11.03
C ILE A 271 25.80 11.49 -12.48
N PHE A 272 24.50 11.44 -12.78
CA PHE A 272 23.99 11.75 -14.11
C PHE A 272 24.34 13.18 -14.54
N ARG A 273 24.17 14.18 -13.66
CA ARG A 273 24.49 15.58 -13.94
C ARG A 273 25.96 15.80 -14.29
N TYR A 274 26.89 15.10 -13.62
CA TYR A 274 28.33 15.25 -13.85
C TYR A 274 28.87 14.40 -15.01
N LEU A 275 28.30 13.22 -15.25
CA LEU A 275 28.78 12.33 -16.32
C LEU A 275 28.12 12.63 -17.67
N SER A 276 26.90 13.18 -17.71
CA SER A 276 26.17 13.49 -18.94
C SER A 276 26.91 14.42 -19.93
N PRO A 277 27.68 15.44 -19.51
CA PRO A 277 28.44 16.29 -20.42
C PRO A 277 29.68 15.60 -21.01
N ILE A 278 30.25 14.61 -20.32
CA ILE A 278 31.46 13.88 -20.73
C ILE A 278 31.10 12.81 -21.78
N ILE A 279 29.85 12.34 -21.78
CA ILE A 279 29.37 11.31 -22.70
C ILE A 279 28.81 12.00 -23.95
N THR A 280 29.55 11.87 -25.05
CA THR A 280 29.32 12.59 -26.32
C THR A 280 28.42 11.85 -27.30
N ASN A 281 28.24 10.52 -27.20
CA ASN A 281 27.33 9.77 -28.07
C ASN A 281 25.99 9.41 -27.38
N GLN A 282 24.92 9.39 -28.17
CA GLN A 282 23.53 9.25 -27.69
C GLN A 282 23.22 7.84 -27.14
N GLU A 283 23.77 6.79 -27.75
CA GLU A 283 23.65 5.39 -27.28
C GLU A 283 24.25 5.20 -25.88
N SER A 284 25.38 5.83 -25.59
CA SER A 284 26.05 5.73 -24.29
C SER A 284 25.30 6.50 -23.21
N ARG A 285 24.62 7.59 -23.56
CA ARG A 285 23.68 8.27 -22.64
C ARG A 285 22.48 7.40 -22.32
N GLU A 286 21.90 6.73 -23.31
CA GLU A 286 20.77 5.81 -23.10
C GLU A 286 21.18 4.59 -22.28
N SER A 287 22.34 3.99 -22.57
CA SER A 287 22.90 2.88 -21.80
C SER A 287 23.25 3.29 -20.36
N LEU A 288 23.83 4.47 -20.14
CA LEU A 288 24.08 5.00 -18.78
C LEU A 288 22.77 5.30 -18.06
N TYR A 289 21.77 5.87 -18.74
CA TYR A 289 20.44 6.11 -18.19
C TYR A 289 19.74 4.80 -17.78
N ILE A 290 19.86 3.75 -18.59
CA ILE A 290 19.37 2.40 -18.28
C ILE A 290 20.15 1.77 -17.11
N ASN A 291 21.47 1.92 -17.06
CA ASN A 291 22.32 1.42 -15.98
C ASN A 291 22.11 2.16 -14.65
N LEU A 292 21.79 3.46 -14.68
CA LEU A 292 21.44 4.26 -13.50
C LEU A 292 20.00 4.01 -13.01
N LYS A 293 19.13 3.45 -13.87
CA LYS A 293 17.82 2.91 -13.49
C LYS A 293 17.92 1.56 -12.76
N ARG A 294 18.96 0.76 -13.02
CA ARG A 294 19.26 -0.50 -12.31
C ARG A 294 19.64 -0.29 -10.83
#